data_AF-A0A3B8ZCS3-F1
#
_entry.id   AF-A0A3B8ZCS3-F1
#
_cell.length_a   1.000
_cell.length_b   1.000
_cell.length_c   1.000
_cell.angle_alpha   90.00
_cell.angle_beta   90.00
_cell.angle_gamma   90.00
#
_symmetry.space_group_name_H-M   'P 1'
#
loop_
_entity.id
_entity.type
_entity.pdbx_description
1 polymer ?
#
loop_
_entity_poly.entity_id
_entity_poly.type
_entity_poly.pdbx_seq_one_letter_code
_entity_poly.pdbx_strand_id
1 'polypeptide(L)'
;MKSAAGSMDRRVAILRRILTKDATGIAVETYDLRAEVWAMVQELSGRQFVAARQQDIEATIKVRMRFRFDLGDTDRLVYKTRVYEIVHQAEFGRSDDLELLCNEVDVGKDQAAYDAINLLGLGAVSAFEPVLDNLINGQLSQGI
;
A
#
# COMPACT_ATOMS: atom_id res chain seq x y z
N MET A 1 -2.46 -12.40 24.93
CA MET A 1 -3.36 -13.31 24.19
C MET A 1 -2.66 -13.68 22.90
N LYS A 2 -2.36 -14.97 22.68
CA LYS A 2 -1.79 -15.49 21.43
C LYS A 2 -2.87 -15.41 20.34
N SER A 3 -2.52 -15.11 19.10
CA SER A 3 -3.45 -15.31 17.97
C SER A 3 -4.00 -16.75 18.03
N ALA A 4 -5.32 -16.89 18.10
CA ALA A 4 -5.94 -18.22 18.09
C ALA A 4 -5.60 -18.93 16.78
N ALA A 5 -5.32 -20.23 16.83
CA ALA A 5 -5.08 -21.02 15.62
C ALA A 5 -6.29 -20.88 14.69
N GLY A 6 -6.10 -20.25 13.53
CA GLY A 6 -7.17 -19.97 12.55
C GLY A 6 -7.56 -18.50 12.39
N SER A 7 -7.01 -17.56 13.16
CA SER A 7 -7.37 -16.13 13.01
C SER A 7 -6.77 -15.46 11.76
N MET A 8 -5.73 -16.05 11.15
CA MET A 8 -5.09 -15.53 9.93
C MET A 8 -5.73 -16.17 8.69
N ASP A 9 -6.91 -15.71 8.34
CA ASP A 9 -7.82 -16.29 7.34
C ASP A 9 -7.76 -15.61 5.97
N ARG A 10 -6.97 -14.55 5.82
CA ARG A 10 -6.93 -13.73 4.59
C ARG A 10 -5.54 -13.70 3.99
N ARG A 11 -5.49 -13.63 2.66
CA ARG A 11 -4.25 -13.40 1.92
C ARG A 11 -4.01 -11.90 1.75
N VAL A 12 -2.81 -11.45 2.13
CA VAL A 12 -2.33 -10.09 1.94
C VAL A 12 -1.01 -10.15 1.20
N ALA A 13 -0.91 -9.39 0.12
CA ALA A 13 0.34 -9.21 -0.60
C ALA A 13 1.10 -8.02 -0.01
N ILE A 14 2.40 -8.19 0.17
CA ILE A 14 3.31 -7.16 0.66
C ILE A 14 4.12 -6.68 -0.53
N LEU A 15 4.12 -5.37 -0.72
CA LEU A 15 4.81 -4.70 -1.79
C LEU A 15 5.99 -3.93 -1.24
N ARG A 16 7.16 -4.15 -1.81
CA ARG A 16 8.38 -3.41 -1.47
C ARG A 16 8.49 -2.18 -2.34
N ARG A 17 8.66 -1.02 -1.71
CA ARG A 17 9.05 0.20 -2.40
C ARG A 17 10.44 0.05 -3.04
N ILE A 18 10.54 0.39 -4.31
CA ILE A 18 11.79 0.48 -5.07
C ILE A 18 11.92 1.91 -5.59
N LEU A 19 13.09 2.50 -5.38
CA LEU A 19 13.43 3.81 -5.92
C LEU A 19 14.44 3.61 -7.05
N THR A 20 14.01 3.93 -8.26
CA THR A 20 14.87 3.95 -9.46
C THR A 20 15.07 5.37 -9.94
N LYS A 21 16.04 5.60 -10.81
CA LYS A 21 16.19 6.88 -11.51
C LYS A 21 15.78 6.68 -12.96
N ASP A 22 14.98 7.58 -13.49
CA ASP A 22 14.67 7.59 -14.91
C ASP A 22 15.84 8.13 -15.76
N ALA A 23 15.63 8.17 -17.07
CA ALA A 23 16.63 8.67 -18.02
C ALA A 23 17.01 10.16 -17.80
N THR A 24 16.18 10.92 -17.08
CA THR A 24 16.41 12.33 -16.74
C THR A 24 17.06 12.50 -15.36
N GLY A 25 17.25 11.40 -14.62
CA GLY A 25 17.82 11.39 -13.28
C GLY A 25 16.81 11.66 -12.16
N ILE A 26 15.52 11.77 -12.47
CA ILE A 26 14.44 11.94 -11.50
C ILE A 26 14.17 10.59 -10.83
N ALA A 27 13.96 10.62 -9.51
CA ALA A 27 13.61 9.41 -8.77
C ALA A 27 12.17 8.98 -9.11
N VAL A 28 12.02 7.76 -9.61
CA VAL A 28 10.74 7.11 -9.87
C VAL A 28 10.53 6.01 -8.84
N GLU A 29 9.38 6.07 -8.20
CA GLU A 29 8.96 5.11 -7.20
C GLU A 29 8.10 4.01 -7.83
N THR A 30 8.51 2.77 -7.63
CA THR A 30 7.76 1.59 -8.05
C THR A 30 7.61 0.62 -6.89
N TYR A 31 6.75 -0.38 -7.06
CA TYR A 31 6.47 -1.37 -6.03
C TYR A 31 6.49 -2.77 -6.64
N ASP A 32 7.29 -3.66 -6.03
CA ASP A 32 7.37 -5.07 -6.43
C ASP A 32 6.78 -5.99 -5.36
N LEU A 33 6.21 -7.12 -5.80
CA LEU A 33 5.72 -8.15 -4.89
C LEU A 33 6.87 -8.75 -4.09
N ARG A 34 6.84 -8.53 -2.78
CA ARG A 34 7.83 -9.07 -1.84
C ARG A 34 7.44 -10.43 -1.29
N ALA A 35 6.17 -10.58 -0.89
CA ALA A 35 5.64 -11.82 -0.32
C ALA A 35 4.11 -11.80 -0.24
N GLU A 36 3.48 -12.97 -0.33
CA GLU A 36 2.07 -13.16 0.02
C GLU A 36 1.95 -13.93 1.33
N VAL A 37 1.25 -13.34 2.30
CA VAL A 37 1.12 -13.91 3.65
C VAL A 37 -0.32 -14.12 4.05
N TRP A 38 -0.52 -15.05 4.98
CA TRP A 38 -1.76 -15.14 5.72
C TRP A 38 -1.78 -14.10 6.83
N ALA A 39 -2.89 -13.39 6.95
CA ALA A 39 -3.10 -12.36 7.95
C ALA A 39 -4.56 -12.35 8.40
N MET A 40 -4.77 -11.83 9.61
CA MET A 40 -6.08 -11.37 10.08
C MET A 40 -6.24 -9.93 9.62
N VAL A 41 -7.32 -9.60 8.91
CA VAL A 41 -7.62 -8.21 8.54
C VAL A 41 -8.88 -7.79 9.28
N GLN A 42 -8.86 -6.60 9.87
CA GLN A 42 -10.02 -6.01 10.51
C GLN A 42 -10.23 -4.62 9.90
N GLU A 43 -11.39 -4.40 9.31
CA GLU A 43 -11.79 -3.06 8.88
C GLU A 43 -12.06 -2.21 10.12
N LEU A 44 -11.53 -0.98 10.12
CA LEU A 44 -11.72 -0.02 11.19
C LEU A 44 -12.80 0.97 10.76
N SER A 45 -13.88 1.07 11.53
CA SER A 45 -14.91 2.08 11.30
C SER A 45 -14.43 3.44 11.83
N GLY A 46 -14.01 4.33 10.93
CA GLY A 46 -13.66 5.72 11.26
C GLY A 46 -12.36 5.92 12.05
N ARG A 47 -11.97 7.20 12.20
CA ARG A 47 -10.73 7.69 12.85
C ARG A 47 -10.50 7.00 14.21
N GLN A 48 -9.62 6.00 14.24
CA GLN A 48 -9.25 5.34 15.49
C GLN A 48 -8.13 6.12 16.18
N PHE A 49 -8.46 6.70 17.33
CA PHE A 49 -7.48 7.34 18.20
C PHE A 49 -6.60 6.27 18.85
N VAL A 50 -5.35 6.15 18.43
CA VAL A 50 -4.37 5.30 19.10
C VAL A 50 -3.90 6.06 20.34
N ALA A 51 -4.46 5.73 21.50
CA ALA A 51 -4.20 6.40 22.79
C ALA A 51 -2.73 6.40 23.27
N ALA A 52 -1.79 5.83 22.51
CA ALA A 52 -0.38 5.76 22.85
C ALA A 52 0.45 6.97 22.39
N ARG A 53 -0.01 7.77 21.40
CA ARG A 53 0.63 9.02 20.97
C ARG A 53 -0.45 9.96 20.44
N GLN A 54 -0.39 11.26 20.79
CA GLN A 54 -1.33 12.32 20.36
C GLN A 54 -1.25 12.63 18.85
N GLN A 55 -1.35 11.61 18.00
CA GLN A 55 -1.49 11.74 16.56
C GLN A 55 -2.77 11.02 16.15
N ASP A 56 -3.71 11.79 15.60
CA ASP A 56 -4.89 11.26 14.92
C ASP A 56 -4.40 10.47 13.68
N ILE A 57 -4.19 9.17 13.84
CA ILE A 57 -3.89 8.29 12.72
C ILE A 57 -5.24 7.87 12.12
N GLU A 58 -5.52 8.33 10.90
CA GLU A 58 -6.63 7.81 10.12
C GLU A 58 -6.20 6.47 9.51
N ALA A 59 -6.52 5.38 10.20
CA ALA A 59 -6.31 4.02 9.71
C ALA A 59 -7.64 3.42 9.24
N THR A 60 -7.66 2.90 8.03
CA THR A 60 -8.83 2.24 7.43
C THR A 60 -8.91 0.77 7.84
N ILE A 61 -7.76 0.10 7.98
CA ILE A 61 -7.69 -1.31 8.36
C ILE A 61 -6.60 -1.55 9.41
N LYS A 62 -6.81 -2.59 10.20
CA LYS A 62 -5.80 -3.21 11.06
C LYS A 62 -5.47 -4.59 10.51
N VAL A 63 -4.20 -4.85 10.25
CA VAL A 63 -3.70 -6.14 9.76
C VAL A 63 -2.84 -6.78 10.83
N ARG A 64 -3.11 -8.03 11.19
CA ARG A 64 -2.27 -8.82 12.09
C ARG A 64 -1.72 -10.03 11.35
N MET A 65 -0.40 -10.18 11.35
CA MET A 65 0.30 -11.29 10.70
C MET A 65 1.37 -11.86 11.62
N ARG A 66 2.02 -12.94 11.21
CA ARG A 66 3.20 -13.44 11.93
C ARG A 66 4.31 -12.39 11.94
N PHE A 67 5.06 -12.34 13.04
CA PHE A 67 6.20 -11.45 13.12
C PHE A 67 7.17 -11.67 11.96
N ARG A 68 7.63 -10.57 11.37
CA ARG A 68 8.61 -10.55 10.29
C ARG A 68 9.49 -9.32 10.42
N PHE A 69 10.79 -9.51 10.27
CA PHE A 69 11.79 -8.44 10.37
C PHE A 69 12.02 -7.73 9.04
N ASP A 70 11.54 -8.30 7.94
CA ASP A 70 11.82 -7.83 6.59
C ASP A 70 10.69 -6.95 6.04
N LEU A 71 9.84 -6.37 6.89
CA LEU A 71 8.83 -5.37 6.53
C LEU A 71 9.35 -3.98 6.88
N GLY A 72 9.28 -3.05 5.93
CA GLY A 72 9.65 -1.65 6.13
C GLY A 72 8.43 -0.73 6.20
N ASP A 73 8.60 0.44 6.83
CA ASP A 73 7.53 1.43 7.01
C ASP A 73 6.98 1.99 5.68
N THR A 74 7.79 1.99 4.62
CA THR A 74 7.41 2.48 3.29
C THR A 74 6.84 1.39 2.39
N ASP A 75 6.76 0.15 2.87
CA ASP A 75 6.11 -0.93 2.14
C ASP A 75 4.59 -0.69 2.09
N ARG A 76 3.95 -1.27 1.07
CA ARG A 76 2.50 -1.23 0.90
C ARG A 76 1.91 -2.63 1.03
N LEU A 77 0.63 -2.70 1.38
CA LEU A 77 -0.14 -3.93 1.41
C LEU A 77 -1.20 -3.90 0.32
N VAL A 78 -1.42 -5.03 -0.33
CA VAL A 78 -2.58 -5.24 -1.19
C VAL A 78 -3.48 -6.30 -0.57
N TYR A 79 -4.74 -5.93 -0.40
CA TYR A 79 -5.78 -6.82 0.08
C TYR A 79 -7.03 -6.63 -0.78
N LYS A 80 -7.55 -7.74 -1.33
CA LYS A 80 -8.58 -7.74 -2.37
C LYS A 80 -8.11 -6.95 -3.60
N THR A 81 -8.66 -5.77 -3.85
CA THR A 81 -8.36 -4.90 -4.99
C THR A 81 -7.96 -3.49 -4.53
N ARG A 82 -7.51 -3.36 -3.28
CA ARG A 82 -7.18 -2.09 -2.64
C ARG A 82 -5.75 -2.10 -2.16
N VAL A 83 -5.08 -0.96 -2.28
CA VAL A 83 -3.72 -0.75 -1.80
C VAL A 83 -3.77 0.04 -0.51
N TYR A 84 -2.93 -0.34 0.44
CA TYR A 84 -2.83 0.29 1.74
C TYR A 84 -1.39 0.67 2.05
N GLU A 85 -1.17 1.87 2.57
CA GLU A 85 0.10 2.31 3.14
C GLU A 85 0.15 1.95 4.63
N ILE A 86 1.34 1.63 5.13
CA ILE A 86 1.55 1.33 6.55
C ILE A 86 1.75 2.64 7.30
N VAL A 87 0.83 2.95 8.23
CA VAL A 87 0.90 4.16 9.06
C VAL A 87 1.43 3.87 10.46
N HIS A 88 1.32 2.62 10.91
CA HIS A 88 1.88 2.19 12.19
C HIS A 88 2.23 0.70 12.17
N GLN A 89 3.35 0.35 12.79
CA GLN A 89 3.81 -1.02 13.00
C GLN A 89 4.12 -1.23 14.48
N ALA A 90 3.60 -2.32 15.06
CA ALA A 90 3.84 -2.69 16.45
C ALA A 90 3.98 -4.21 16.61
N GLU A 91 4.89 -4.64 17.47
CA GLU A 91 4.95 -6.03 17.89
C GLU A 91 3.80 -6.35 18.83
N PHE A 92 3.18 -7.51 18.62
CA PHE A 92 2.08 -7.99 19.44
C PHE A 92 2.43 -9.33 20.09
N GLY A 93 2.32 -9.39 21.42
CA GLY A 93 2.46 -10.64 22.18
C GLY A 93 3.86 -11.26 22.17
N ARG A 94 4.85 -10.63 22.82
CA ARG A 94 6.24 -11.11 22.93
C ARG A 94 6.89 -11.48 21.58
N SER A 95 6.66 -10.65 20.56
CA SER A 95 7.21 -10.81 19.21
C SER A 95 6.72 -12.03 18.43
N ASP A 96 5.57 -12.62 18.82
CA ASP A 96 4.96 -13.72 18.06
C ASP A 96 4.26 -13.22 16.78
N ASP A 97 3.62 -12.05 16.87
CA ASP A 97 2.83 -11.45 15.79
C ASP A 97 3.21 -9.97 15.58
N LEU A 98 2.90 -9.49 14.38
CA LEU A 98 3.02 -8.09 14.00
C LEU A 98 1.62 -7.51 13.78
N GLU A 99 1.38 -6.34 14.36
CA GLU A 99 0.17 -5.55 14.14
C GLU A 99 0.51 -4.31 13.33
N LEU A 100 -0.25 -4.10 12.26
CA LEU A 100 -0.13 -2.98 11.34
C LEU A 100 -1.44 -2.20 11.36
N LEU A 101 -1.33 -0.88 11.43
CA LEU A 101 -2.40 0.01 11.04
C LEU A 101 -2.08 0.54 9.65
N CYS A 102 -3.08 0.53 8.78
CA CYS A 102 -2.90 0.91 7.39
C CYS A 102 -4.02 1.84 6.93
N ASN A 103 -3.66 2.77 6.06
CA ASN A 103 -4.60 3.68 5.41
C ASN A 103 -4.74 3.30 3.93
N GLU A 104 -5.94 3.44 3.38
CA GLU A 104 -6.16 3.15 1.96
C GLU A 104 -5.58 4.24 1.07
N VAL A 105 -4.87 3.81 0.02
CA VAL A 105 -4.31 4.70 -1.01
C VAL A 105 -5.34 4.88 -2.12
N ASP A 106 -5.63 6.12 -2.48
CA ASP A 106 -6.45 6.47 -3.64
C ASP A 106 -5.67 6.18 -4.92
N VAL A 107 -5.93 5.01 -5.53
CA VAL A 107 -5.27 4.55 -6.76
C VAL A 107 -5.49 5.49 -7.95
N GLY A 108 -6.52 6.34 -7.94
CA GLY A 108 -6.73 7.35 -8.99
C GLY A 108 -5.73 8.51 -8.93
N LYS A 109 -5.02 8.67 -7.81
CA LYS A 109 -4.04 9.75 -7.58
C LYS A 109 -2.60 9.24 -7.42
N ASP A 110 -2.42 7.93 -7.28
CA ASP A 110 -1.13 7.29 -7.05
C ASP A 110 -0.86 6.25 -8.15
N GLN A 111 -0.07 6.64 -9.14
CA GLN A 111 0.30 5.78 -10.27
C GLN A 111 0.99 4.49 -9.82
N ALA A 112 1.87 4.58 -8.81
CA ALA A 112 2.62 3.44 -8.33
C ALA A 112 1.72 2.41 -7.65
N ALA A 113 0.62 2.83 -7.01
CA ALA A 113 -0.42 1.96 -6.47
C ALA A 113 -1.20 1.24 -7.57
N TYR A 114 -1.58 1.96 -8.63
CA TYR A 114 -2.28 1.38 -9.78
C TYR A 114 -1.42 0.30 -10.46
N ASP A 115 -0.15 0.61 -10.74
CA ASP A 115 0.79 -0.31 -11.37
C ASP A 115 0.96 -1.60 -10.55
N ALA A 116 0.98 -1.47 -9.22
CA ALA A 116 1.12 -2.61 -8.33
C ALA A 116 -0.11 -3.55 -8.33
N ILE A 117 -1.34 -3.01 -8.43
CA ILE A 117 -2.54 -3.86 -8.58
C ILE A 117 -2.47 -4.67 -9.88
N ASN A 118 -2.02 -4.04 -10.97
CA ASN A 118 -1.89 -4.69 -12.27
C ASN A 118 -0.82 -5.78 -12.26
N LEU A 119 0.32 -5.54 -11.60
CA LEU A 119 1.39 -6.53 -11.44
C LEU A 119 0.92 -7.82 -10.76
N LEU A 120 -0.01 -7.71 -9.81
CA LEU A 120 -0.59 -8.85 -9.10
C LEU A 120 -1.70 -9.57 -9.88
N GLY A 121 -2.08 -9.08 -11.07
CA GLY A 121 -3.19 -9.65 -11.84
C GLY A 121 -4.55 -9.53 -11.14
N LEU A 122 -4.67 -8.62 -10.17
CA LEU A 122 -5.88 -8.40 -9.37
C LEU A 122 -6.83 -7.34 -9.99
N GLY A 123 -6.49 -6.82 -11.17
CA GLY A 123 -7.28 -5.85 -11.92
C GLY A 123 -7.92 -6.43 -13.17
N ALA A 124 -9.25 -6.35 -13.24
CA ALA A 124 -9.99 -6.18 -14.49
C ALA A 124 -10.48 -4.72 -14.55
N VAL A 125 -9.64 -3.80 -15.03
CA VAL A 125 -10.03 -2.42 -15.32
C VAL A 125 -9.42 -2.03 -16.65
N SER A 126 -10.29 -1.81 -17.63
CA SER A 126 -9.95 -1.26 -18.95
C SER A 126 -9.20 0.05 -18.81
N ALA A 127 -8.05 0.14 -19.48
CA ALA A 127 -7.39 1.36 -19.92
C ALA A 127 -7.52 2.55 -18.95
N PHE A 128 -6.50 2.70 -18.11
CA PHE A 128 -6.07 4.04 -17.71
C PHE A 128 -5.77 4.81 -19.01
N GLU A 129 -6.61 5.78 -19.39
CA GLU A 129 -6.07 6.94 -20.09
C GLU A 129 -5.49 7.83 -18.98
N PRO A 130 -4.15 7.91 -18.84
CA PRO A 130 -3.57 8.93 -17.99
C PRO A 130 -4.14 10.27 -18.45
N VAL A 131 -4.42 11.18 -17.51
CA VAL A 131 -4.57 12.59 -17.84
C VAL A 131 -3.24 13.05 -18.46
N LEU A 132 -3.10 12.87 -19.77
CA LEU A 132 -2.14 13.51 -20.64
C LEU A 132 -2.68 14.89 -21.03
N ASP A 133 -3.23 15.64 -20.07
CA ASP A 133 -3.51 17.04 -20.30
C ASP A 133 -2.19 17.81 -20.13
N ASN A 134 -1.47 17.90 -21.26
CA ASN A 134 -0.66 19.05 -21.70
C ASN A 134 0.87 18.91 -21.84
N LEU A 135 1.48 17.73 -22.01
CA LEU A 135 2.93 17.68 -22.28
C LEU A 135 3.43 16.80 -23.42
N ILE A 136 2.58 16.17 -24.24
CA ILE A 136 3.07 15.29 -25.31
C ILE A 136 2.98 15.88 -26.73
N ASN A 137 2.18 16.92 -26.99
CA ASN A 137 2.09 17.50 -28.33
C ASN A 137 2.70 18.90 -28.39
N GLY A 138 4.00 18.95 -28.64
CA GLY A 138 4.69 20.16 -29.07
C GLY A 138 4.11 20.70 -30.39
N GLN A 139 3.16 21.62 -30.29
CA GLN A 139 2.81 22.55 -31.36
C GLN A 139 3.35 23.93 -30.98
N LEU A 140 4.54 24.25 -31.51
CA LEU A 140 4.93 25.64 -31.79
C LEU A 140 4.29 26.07 -33.12
N SER A 141 3.87 27.34 -33.20
CA SER A 141 3.37 28.07 -34.39
C SER A 141 1.94 27.73 -34.80
N GLN A 142 0.98 28.65 -34.86
CA GLN A 142 0.98 29.99 -35.48
C GLN A 142 0.43 31.02 -34.47
N GLY A 143 0.88 32.27 -34.36
CA GLY A 143 1.23 33.18 -35.45
C GLY A 143 0.06 34.13 -35.70
N ILE A 144 0.22 35.37 -35.22
CA ILE A 144 -0.57 36.60 -35.49
C ILE A 144 -1.87 36.76 -34.69
#